data_AF-A0AAJ7SHC6-F1
#
_entry.id   AF-A0AAJ7SHC6-F1
#
_cell.length_a   1.000
_cell.length_b   1.000
_cell.length_c   1.000
_cell.angle_alpha   90.00
_cell.angle_beta   90.00
_cell.angle_gamma   90.00
#
_symmetry.space_group_name_H-M   'P 1'
#
loop_
_entity.id
_entity.type
_entity.pdbx_description
1 polymer ?
#
loop_
_entity_poly.entity_id
_entity_poly.type
_entity_poly.pdbx_seq_one_letter_code
_entity_poly.pdbx_strand_id
1 'polypeptide(L)'
;MCLLNADAAAQRFLLRFSYIGSRYNGLQRQRPRNCTGPDNSTIQGVLEAAMDRCLRLRLPVKIFPSSRTDRHVHADVNAAHVTLFSYPGHAVGAEMITKVVNSYLKRTNHDIVVRSAIQVPYWFNCRAEALCRTYEYRGNKKMS
;
A
#
# COMPACT_ATOMS: atom_id res chain seq x y z
N MET A 1 21.99 19.57 -11.05
CA MET A 1 22.52 18.18 -11.18
C MET A 1 22.87 17.71 -9.77
N CYS A 2 21.99 16.96 -9.11
CA CYS A 2 22.25 16.46 -7.76
C CYS A 2 22.66 14.99 -7.88
N LEU A 3 23.89 14.70 -7.47
CA LEU A 3 24.51 13.38 -7.53
C LEU A 3 23.75 12.43 -6.59
N LEU A 4 22.92 11.55 -7.15
CA LEU A 4 22.41 10.40 -6.42
C LEU A 4 23.53 9.36 -6.38
N ASN A 5 24.17 9.23 -5.22
CA ASN A 5 25.08 8.14 -4.91
C ASN A 5 24.47 6.80 -5.34
N ALA A 6 25.23 6.04 -6.13
CA ALA A 6 24.85 4.77 -6.74
C ALA A 6 24.73 3.59 -5.75
N ASP A 7 24.73 3.84 -4.43
CA ASP A 7 24.72 2.82 -3.37
C ASP A 7 23.39 2.73 -2.60
N ALA A 8 22.29 3.18 -3.20
CA ALA A 8 20.94 2.86 -2.73
C ALA A 8 20.15 2.26 -3.89
N ALA A 9 19.87 0.95 -3.84
CA ALA A 9 19.01 0.33 -4.85
C ALA A 9 17.56 0.81 -4.62
N ALA A 10 17.19 1.92 -5.27
CA ALA A 10 15.83 2.41 -5.29
C ALA A 10 14.99 1.51 -6.22
N GLN A 11 14.11 0.71 -5.64
CA GLN A 11 13.25 -0.22 -6.38
C GLN A 11 11.81 0.25 -6.32
N ARG A 12 11.15 0.36 -7.49
CA ARG A 12 9.73 0.70 -7.56
C ARG A 12 8.90 -0.55 -7.79
N PHE A 13 7.79 -0.65 -7.05
CA PHE A 13 6.86 -1.77 -7.15
C PHE A 13 5.44 -1.28 -7.37
N LEU A 14 4.70 -2.01 -8.20
CA LEU A 14 3.24 -2.01 -8.25
C LEU A 14 2.71 -3.06 -7.27
N LEU A 15 1.92 -2.61 -6.31
CA LEU A 15 1.21 -3.42 -5.35
C LEU A 15 -0.23 -3.58 -5.80
N ARG A 16 -0.75 -4.80 -5.76
CA ARG A 16 -2.19 -5.08 -5.85
C ARG A 16 -2.64 -5.60 -4.51
N PHE A 17 -3.74 -5.06 -3.98
CA PHE A 17 -4.22 -5.40 -2.64
C PHE A 17 -5.73 -5.33 -2.55
N SER A 18 -6.28 -6.07 -1.60
CA SER A 18 -7.71 -6.14 -1.29
C SER A 18 -7.92 -5.72 0.16
N TYR A 19 -9.11 -5.22 0.49
CA TYR A 19 -9.46 -4.93 1.87
C TYR A 19 -10.96 -4.91 2.13
N ILE A 20 -11.32 -5.22 3.38
CA ILE A 20 -12.65 -4.95 3.94
C ILE A 20 -12.61 -3.60 4.63
N GLY A 21 -13.29 -2.61 4.06
CA GLY A 21 -13.21 -1.21 4.50
C GLY A 21 -13.92 -0.89 5.82
N SER A 22 -14.73 -1.80 6.36
CA SER A 22 -15.66 -1.52 7.47
C SER A 22 -14.99 -0.96 8.73
N ARG A 23 -13.73 -1.33 9.00
CA ARG A 23 -12.98 -0.87 10.19
C ARG A 23 -12.06 0.33 9.92
N TYR A 24 -12.09 0.87 8.70
CA TYR A 24 -11.13 1.88 8.25
C TYR A 24 -11.82 3.19 7.83
N ASN A 25 -11.15 4.30 8.09
CA ASN A 25 -11.53 5.66 7.72
C ASN A 25 -11.24 5.99 6.24
N GLY A 26 -11.35 4.98 5.38
CA GLY A 26 -11.04 5.06 3.95
C GLY A 26 -9.61 4.68 3.61
N LEU A 27 -9.28 4.81 2.32
CA LEU A 27 -7.98 4.37 1.82
C LEU A 27 -6.86 5.35 2.18
N GLN A 28 -7.05 6.63 1.84
CA GLN A 28 -5.98 7.62 1.91
C GLN A 28 -5.73 8.02 3.36
N ARG A 29 -4.45 8.12 3.73
CA ARG A 29 -4.03 8.61 5.03
C ARG A 29 -4.56 10.02 5.31
N GLN A 30 -5.26 10.20 6.42
CA GLN A 30 -5.81 11.46 6.89
C GLN A 30 -5.15 11.82 8.22
N ARG A 31 -3.86 12.19 8.21
CA ARG A 31 -3.20 12.62 9.46
C ARG A 31 -3.50 14.09 9.75
N PRO A 32 -4.03 14.42 10.93
CA PRO A 32 -3.94 15.79 11.46
C PRO A 32 -2.47 16.18 11.62
N ARG A 33 -2.15 17.48 11.47
CA ARG A 33 -0.78 18.03 11.55
C ARG A 33 -0.02 17.66 12.83
N ASN A 34 -0.70 17.18 13.87
CA ASN A 34 -0.16 17.05 15.24
C ASN A 34 -0.01 15.59 15.71
N CYS A 35 -0.19 14.59 14.85
CA CYS A 35 -0.13 13.17 15.22
C CYS A 35 1.19 12.51 14.77
N THR A 36 2.04 12.16 15.74
CA THR A 36 3.38 11.56 15.52
C THR A 36 3.38 10.02 15.43
N GLY A 37 2.29 9.34 15.81
CA GLY A 37 2.18 7.87 15.81
C GLY A 37 1.79 7.25 14.45
N PRO A 38 1.93 5.92 14.25
CA PRO A 38 1.49 5.22 13.03
C PRO A 38 -0.02 5.38 12.80
N ASP A 39 -0.45 5.52 11.54
CA ASP A 39 -1.88 5.60 11.20
C ASP A 39 -2.42 4.20 10.95
N ASN A 40 -3.12 3.66 11.95
CA ASN A 40 -3.75 2.34 11.86
C ASN A 40 -5.22 2.43 11.41
N SER A 41 -5.72 3.64 11.13
CA SER A 41 -7.13 3.89 10.81
C SER A 41 -7.41 3.93 9.31
N THR A 42 -6.39 4.05 8.47
CA THR A 42 -6.52 4.06 7.00
C THR A 42 -5.78 2.90 6.36
N ILE A 43 -6.23 2.46 5.18
CA ILE A 43 -5.59 1.37 4.43
C ILE A 43 -4.14 1.74 4.07
N GLN A 44 -3.92 2.99 3.63
CA GLN A 44 -2.59 3.50 3.31
C GLN A 44 -1.67 3.48 4.53
N GLY A 45 -2.13 4.02 5.66
CA GLY A 45 -1.32 4.08 6.87
C GLY A 45 -0.91 2.71 7.38
N VAL A 46 -1.83 1.74 7.36
CA VAL A 46 -1.55 0.36 7.77
C VAL A 46 -0.56 -0.33 6.85
N LEU A 47 -0.72 -0.19 5.53
CA LEU A 47 0.22 -0.78 4.56
C LEU A 47 1.63 -0.18 4.68
N GLU A 48 1.73 1.15 4.81
CA GLU A 48 3.01 1.84 5.04
C GLU A 48 3.68 1.33 6.32
N ALA A 49 2.93 1.27 7.43
CA ALA A 49 3.44 0.78 8.71
C ALA A 49 3.87 -0.70 8.64
N ALA A 50 3.11 -1.55 7.97
CA ALA A 50 3.46 -2.97 7.80
C ALA A 50 4.76 -3.14 7.00
N MET A 51 4.92 -2.38 5.92
CA MET A 51 6.15 -2.42 5.10
C MET A 51 7.36 -1.88 5.87
N ASP A 52 7.23 -0.75 6.57
CA ASP A 52 8.30 -0.20 7.41
C ASP A 52 8.76 -1.20 8.47
N ARG A 53 7.82 -1.88 9.12
CA ARG A 53 8.11 -2.85 10.20
C ARG A 53 8.77 -4.13 9.70
N CYS A 54 8.48 -4.56 8.47
CA CYS A 54 8.92 -5.87 7.99
C CYS A 54 10.08 -5.84 6.99
N LEU A 55 10.26 -4.76 6.23
CA LEU A 55 11.22 -4.72 5.13
C LEU A 55 12.59 -4.16 5.50
N ARG A 56 12.75 -3.53 6.68
CA ARG A 56 14.01 -2.95 7.18
C ARG A 56 14.67 -2.03 6.15
N LEU A 57 13.99 -0.93 5.85
CA LEU A 57 14.37 0.02 4.79
C LEU A 57 15.13 1.22 5.37
N ARG A 58 15.86 1.94 4.52
CA ARG A 58 16.59 3.16 4.89
C ARG A 58 15.68 4.35 5.12
N LEU A 59 14.57 4.42 4.38
CA LEU A 59 13.62 5.52 4.41
C LEU A 59 12.22 5.00 4.72
N PRO A 60 11.37 5.80 5.40
CA PRO A 60 9.99 5.46 5.64
C PRO A 60 9.23 5.19 4.34
N VAL A 61 8.37 4.18 4.36
CA VAL A 61 7.57 3.78 3.22
C VAL A 61 6.44 4.78 3.00
N LYS A 62 6.28 5.18 1.75
CA LYS A 62 5.13 5.95 1.29
C LYS A 62 4.55 5.30 0.06
N ILE A 63 3.28 4.88 0.15
CA ILE A 63 2.57 4.30 -0.99
C ILE A 63 1.68 5.35 -1.67
N PHE A 64 1.52 5.19 -2.98
CA PHE A 64 0.71 6.09 -3.80
C PHE A 64 -0.39 5.27 -4.47
N PRO A 65 -1.62 5.33 -3.96
CA PRO A 65 -2.71 4.53 -4.49
C PRO A 65 -3.21 5.06 -5.84
N SER A 66 -3.66 4.13 -6.68
CA SER A 66 -4.27 4.40 -7.98
C SER A 66 -5.62 5.08 -7.88
N SER A 67 -6.32 4.88 -6.76
CA SER A 67 -7.63 5.45 -6.47
C SER A 67 -7.77 5.76 -4.97
N ARG A 68 -8.75 6.60 -4.64
CA ARG A 68 -9.18 6.81 -3.25
C ARG A 68 -10.50 6.09 -3.05
N THR A 69 -10.72 5.59 -1.85
CA THR A 69 -12.04 5.14 -1.42
C THR A 69 -12.39 5.80 -0.10
N ASP A 70 -13.67 6.08 0.05
CA ASP A 70 -14.20 6.67 1.28
C ASP A 70 -14.28 5.62 2.39
N ARG A 71 -14.64 6.10 3.58
CA ARG A 71 -14.85 5.28 4.76
C ARG A 71 -15.85 4.16 4.48
N HIS A 72 -15.57 2.97 5.02
CA HIS A 72 -16.37 1.74 4.86
C HIS A 72 -16.42 1.12 3.46
N VAL A 73 -15.85 1.74 2.41
CA VAL A 73 -15.79 1.14 1.07
C VAL A 73 -14.82 -0.02 1.04
N HIS A 74 -15.22 -1.14 0.44
CA HIS A 74 -14.37 -2.33 0.23
C HIS A 74 -13.63 -2.25 -1.10
N ALA A 75 -12.57 -3.04 -1.26
CA ALA A 75 -11.94 -3.23 -2.56
C ALA A 75 -11.55 -4.70 -2.79
N ASP A 76 -12.06 -5.27 -3.87
CA ASP A 76 -11.62 -6.59 -4.34
C ASP A 76 -10.19 -6.52 -4.87
N VAL A 77 -9.87 -5.50 -5.66
CA VAL A 77 -8.49 -5.19 -6.07
C VAL A 77 -8.35 -3.68 -6.19
N ASN A 78 -7.47 -3.10 -5.38
CA ASN A 78 -6.91 -1.78 -5.58
C ASN A 78 -5.41 -1.91 -5.90
N ALA A 79 -4.85 -0.87 -6.49
CA ALA A 79 -3.46 -0.81 -6.85
C ALA A 79 -2.77 0.40 -6.23
N ALA A 80 -1.49 0.28 -5.89
CA ALA A 80 -0.64 1.38 -5.46
C ALA A 80 0.77 1.18 -6.00
N HIS A 81 1.51 2.26 -6.21
CA HIS A 81 2.95 2.17 -6.43
C HIS A 81 3.73 2.62 -5.18
N VAL A 82 4.90 2.04 -4.98
CA VAL A 82 5.79 2.35 -3.86
C VAL A 82 7.23 2.34 -4.35
N THR A 83 8.04 3.29 -3.87
CA THR A 83 9.50 3.28 -4.08
C THR A 83 10.16 2.91 -2.76
N LEU A 84 10.94 1.82 -2.76
CA LEU A 84 11.65 1.31 -1.60
C LEU A 84 13.13 1.67 -1.72
N PHE A 85 13.71 2.11 -0.61
CA PHE A 85 15.12 2.47 -0.51
C PHE A 85 15.80 1.51 0.46
N SER A 86 16.40 0.47 -0.07
CA SER A 86 17.03 -0.57 0.75
C SER A 86 18.49 -0.25 1.09
N TYR A 87 19.01 -0.90 2.14
CA TYR A 87 20.44 -0.87 2.45
C TYR A 87 21.25 -1.61 1.37
N PRO A 88 22.52 -1.23 1.13
CA PRO A 88 23.42 -2.01 0.29
C PRO A 88 23.43 -3.49 0.70
N GLY A 89 23.33 -4.41 -0.27
CA GLY A 89 23.28 -5.85 -0.03
C GLY A 89 21.92 -6.39 0.47
N HIS A 90 20.91 -5.54 0.66
CA HIS A 90 19.56 -5.93 1.10
C HIS A 90 18.52 -5.70 -0.01
N ALA A 91 18.58 -6.50 -1.08
CA ALA A 91 17.59 -6.39 -2.15
C ALA A 91 16.22 -6.90 -1.68
N VAL A 92 15.16 -6.11 -1.91
CA VAL A 92 13.80 -6.53 -1.56
C VAL A 92 13.15 -7.16 -2.78
N GLY A 93 12.82 -8.44 -2.69
CA GLY A 93 12.11 -9.18 -3.74
C GLY A 93 10.59 -8.96 -3.70
N ALA A 94 9.94 -8.98 -4.86
CA ALA A 94 8.49 -8.76 -4.95
C ALA A 94 7.66 -9.83 -4.20
N GLU A 95 8.06 -11.09 -4.29
CA GLU A 95 7.43 -12.18 -3.54
C GLU A 95 7.61 -12.00 -2.02
N MET A 96 8.82 -11.58 -1.60
CA MET A 96 9.12 -11.29 -0.20
C MET A 96 8.17 -10.22 0.35
N ILE A 97 7.95 -9.11 -0.37
CA ILE A 97 7.00 -8.06 0.04
C ILE A 97 5.64 -8.67 0.34
N THR A 98 5.09 -9.44 -0.60
CA THR A 98 3.77 -10.05 -0.48
C THR A 98 3.70 -10.96 0.76
N LYS A 99 4.69 -11.83 0.94
CA LYS A 99 4.74 -12.80 2.04
C LYS A 99 4.86 -12.15 3.41
N VAL A 100 5.84 -11.26 3.59
CA VAL A 100 6.13 -10.68 4.92
C VAL A 100 5.08 -9.66 5.34
N VAL A 101 4.58 -8.85 4.40
CA VAL A 101 3.53 -7.86 4.69
C VAL A 101 2.23 -8.58 5.07
N ASN A 102 1.81 -9.59 4.33
CA ASN A 102 0.60 -10.36 4.70
C ASN A 102 0.76 -11.09 6.04
N SER A 103 1.95 -11.62 6.33
CA SER A 103 2.24 -12.26 7.62
C SER A 103 2.08 -11.27 8.78
N TYR A 104 2.55 -10.03 8.61
CA TYR A 104 2.36 -8.95 9.57
C TYR A 104 0.88 -8.58 9.73
N LEU A 105 0.18 -8.29 8.63
CA LEU A 105 -1.22 -7.87 8.63
C LEU A 105 -2.12 -8.92 9.30
N LYS A 106 -1.87 -10.20 9.06
CA LYS A 106 -2.58 -11.31 9.72
C LYS A 106 -2.32 -11.32 11.23
N ARG A 107 -1.05 -11.22 11.64
CA ARG A 107 -0.67 -11.23 13.06
C ARG A 107 -1.20 -10.00 13.82
N THR A 108 -1.34 -8.86 13.16
CA THR A 108 -1.91 -7.64 13.75
C THR A 108 -3.40 -7.45 13.48
N ASN A 109 -4.07 -8.50 12.99
CA ASN A 109 -5.52 -8.59 12.82
C ASN A 109 -6.13 -7.47 11.93
N HIS A 110 -5.49 -7.18 10.80
CA HIS A 110 -6.01 -6.26 9.78
C HIS A 110 -6.73 -7.00 8.65
N ASP A 111 -7.82 -6.41 8.14
CA ASP A 111 -8.59 -6.95 7.00
C ASP A 111 -8.02 -6.48 5.65
N ILE A 112 -6.71 -6.56 5.49
CA ILE A 112 -6.00 -6.13 4.28
C ILE A 112 -5.13 -7.30 3.80
N VAL A 113 -5.14 -7.55 2.49
CA VAL A 113 -4.30 -8.57 1.86
C VAL A 113 -3.59 -7.96 0.65
N VAL A 114 -2.26 -8.01 0.65
CA VAL A 114 -1.45 -7.78 -0.55
C VAL A 114 -1.56 -9.02 -1.43
N ARG A 115 -2.13 -8.88 -2.62
CA ARG A 115 -2.32 -9.97 -3.59
C ARG A 115 -1.03 -10.26 -4.36
N SER A 116 -0.29 -9.21 -4.72
CA SER A 116 0.96 -9.31 -5.43
C SER A 116 1.76 -8.01 -5.33
N ALA A 117 3.08 -8.12 -5.40
CA ALA A 117 3.96 -7.02 -5.76
C ALA A 117 4.64 -7.36 -7.09
N ILE A 118 4.87 -6.34 -7.93
CA ILE A 118 5.52 -6.48 -9.23
C ILE A 118 6.55 -5.35 -9.33
N GLN A 119 7.80 -5.67 -9.64
CA GLN A 119 8.81 -4.63 -9.88
C GLN A 119 8.48 -3.92 -11.19
N VAL A 120 8.49 -2.59 -11.16
CA VAL A 120 8.13 -1.74 -12.30
C VAL A 120 9.21 -0.67 -12.52
N PRO A 121 9.28 -0.06 -13.71
CA PRO A 121 10.19 1.05 -13.95
C PRO A 121 10.01 2.19 -12.95
N TYR A 122 11.08 2.92 -12.66
CA TYR A 122 11.07 4.01 -11.67
C TYR A 122 10.06 5.13 -11.98
N TRP A 123 9.77 5.36 -13.27
CA TRP A 123 8.82 6.37 -13.73
C TRP A 123 7.35 5.93 -13.63
N PHE A 124 7.06 4.66 -13.38
CA PHE A 124 5.70 4.13 -13.39
C PHE A 124 4.80 4.82 -12.35
N ASN A 125 3.61 5.24 -12.75
CA ASN A 125 2.61 5.83 -11.86
C ASN A 125 1.25 5.13 -12.04
N CYS A 126 0.86 4.33 -11.05
CA CYS A 126 -0.37 3.53 -11.13
C CYS A 126 -1.67 4.35 -11.29
N ARG A 127 -1.67 5.66 -11.00
CA ARG A 127 -2.86 6.51 -11.20
C ARG A 127 -2.95 7.03 -12.63
N ALA A 128 -1.81 7.41 -13.21
CA ALA A 128 -1.71 7.94 -14.58
C ALA A 128 -1.83 6.81 -15.62
N GLU A 129 -1.23 5.66 -15.34
CA GLU A 129 -1.25 4.46 -16.20
C GLU A 129 -2.56 3.65 -16.10
N ALA A 130 -3.51 4.07 -15.25
CA ALA A 130 -4.76 3.35 -15.08
C ALA A 130 -5.73 3.63 -16.24
N LEU A 131 -6.04 2.61 -17.03
CA LEU A 131 -6.99 2.70 -18.15
C LEU A 131 -8.44 2.87 -17.68
N CYS A 132 -8.85 2.13 -16.65
CA CYS A 132 -10.21 2.18 -16.12
C CYS A 132 -10.26 1.83 -14.63
N ARG A 133 -11.40 2.10 -14.00
CA ARG A 133 -11.73 1.68 -12.63
C ARG A 133 -13.17 1.19 -12.63
N THR A 134 -13.41 0.07 -11.98
CA THR A 134 -14.74 -0.55 -11.90
C THR A 134 -15.22 -0.52 -10.46
N TYR A 135 -16.48 -0.15 -10.27
CA TYR A 135 -17.13 -0.06 -8.96
C TYR A 135 -18.37 -0.94 -8.97
N GLU A 136 -18.49 -1.80 -7.97
CA GLU A 136 -19.67 -2.64 -7.76
C GLU A 136 -20.44 -2.14 -6.53
N TYR A 137 -21.75 -1.94 -6.67
CA TYR A 137 -22.63 -1.55 -5.59
C TYR A 137 -23.61 -2.68 -5.30
N ARG A 138 -23.64 -3.16 -4.04
CA ARG A 138 -24.57 -4.18 -3.58
C ARG A 138 -25.57 -3.55 -2.61
N GLY A 139 -26.84 -3.51 -3.02
CA GLY A 139 -27.95 -3.11 -2.16
C GLY A 139 -28.68 -4.33 -1.63
N ASN A 140 -28.99 -4.36 -0.33
CA ASN A 140 -29.89 -5.38 0.22
C ASN A 140 -31.33 -5.02 -0.17
N LYS A 141 -32.01 -5.88 -0.93
CA LYS A 141 -33.48 -5.81 -1.03
C LYS A 141 -34.04 -6.21 0.34
N LYS A 142 -34.72 -5.29 1.02
CA LYS A 142 -35.63 -5.69 2.10
C LYS A 142 -36.74 -6.51 1.44
N MET A 143 -36.88 -7.79 1.82
CA MET A 143 -38.14 -8.49 1.55
C MET A 143 -39.18 -7.86 2.46
N SER A 144 -40.18 -7.22 1.84
CA SER A 144 -41.38 -6.69 2.50
C SER A 144 -42.39 -7.81 2.69
#